data_AF-A0A855S915-F1
#
_entry.id   AF-A0A855S915-F1
#
_cell.length_a   1.000
_cell.length_b   1.000
_cell.length_c   1.000
_cell.angle_alpha   90.00
_cell.angle_beta   90.00
_cell.angle_gamma   90.00
#
_symmetry.space_group_name_H-M   'P 1'
#
loop_
_entity.id
_entity.type
_entity.pdbx_description
1 polymer ?
#
loop_
_entity_poly.entity_id
_entity_poly.type
_entity_poly.pdbx_seq_one_letter_code
_entity_poly.pdbx_strand_id
1 'polypeptide(L)'
;MKKIIFSVITILLAILFTEHFHSFTVGFSLAIVAVGISYFIAYQAIRQPQYVMSYLVLAVITKLAITISGVIWVFSNNVIHSPITFLVAYTVFSALITYLASRYRAYRRDRSDNQQKEILHTGLYEEI
;
A
#
# COMPACT_ATOMS: atom_id res chain seq x y z
N MET A 1 8.18 21.53 3.41
CA MET A 1 6.80 21.20 3.86
C MET A 1 6.54 19.69 3.96
N LYS A 2 6.69 18.88 2.90
CA LYS A 2 6.46 17.41 2.95
C LYS A 2 7.19 16.66 4.06
N LYS A 3 8.46 17.00 4.33
CA LYS A 3 9.28 16.32 5.38
C LYS A 3 8.75 16.57 6.80
N ILE A 4 8.23 17.77 7.07
CA ILE A 4 7.71 18.17 8.39
C ILE A 4 6.41 17.41 8.67
N ILE A 5 5.52 17.32 7.68
CA ILE A 5 4.26 16.58 7.78
C ILE A 5 4.53 15.10 8.08
N PHE A 6 5.49 14.49 7.37
CA PHE A 6 5.90 13.12 7.65
C PHE A 6 6.43 12.95 9.07
N SER A 7 7.29 13.87 9.53
CA SER A 7 7.84 13.84 10.89
C SER A 7 6.75 13.89 11.96
N VAL A 8 5.78 14.78 11.81
CA VAL A 8 4.64 14.93 12.75
C VAL A 8 3.78 13.67 12.75
N ILE A 9 3.48 13.09 11.58
CA ILE A 9 2.72 11.83 11.47
C ILE A 9 3.47 10.68 12.15
N THR A 10 4.79 10.56 11.97
CA THR A 10 5.58 9.51 12.64
C THR A 10 5.61 9.66 14.17
N ILE A 11 5.68 10.88 14.68
CA ILE A 11 5.67 11.14 16.14
C ILE A 11 4.30 10.78 16.72
N LEU A 12 3.21 11.19 16.05
CA LEU A 12 1.85 10.81 16.45
C LEU A 12 1.64 9.29 16.40
N LEU A 13 2.17 8.61 15.38
CA LEU A 13 2.15 7.15 15.29
C LEU A 13 2.89 6.49 16.45
N ALA A 14 4.06 7.00 16.82
CA ALA A 14 4.87 6.46 17.91
C ALA A 14 4.18 6.59 19.27
N ILE A 15 3.48 7.72 19.50
CA ILE A 15 2.69 7.94 20.71
C ILE A 15 1.50 6.98 20.76
N LEU A 16 0.72 6.88 19.67
CA LEU A 16 -0.43 5.97 19.59
C LEU A 16 -0.04 4.49 19.75
N PHE A 17 1.12 4.11 19.23
CA PHE A 17 1.68 2.78 19.37
C PHE A 17 1.97 2.40 20.82
N THR A 18 2.43 3.36 21.63
CA THR A 18 2.82 3.12 23.02
C THR A 18 1.61 2.84 23.92
N GLU A 19 0.50 3.55 23.69
CA GLU A 19 -0.70 3.40 24.52
C GLU A 19 -1.60 2.24 24.09
N HIS A 20 -1.68 1.96 22.79
CA HIS A 20 -2.66 1.01 22.24
C HIS A 20 -2.02 0.03 21.24
N PHE A 21 -0.90 -0.58 21.63
CA PHE A 21 -0.08 -1.47 20.79
C PHE A 21 -0.90 -2.57 20.08
N HIS A 22 -1.85 -3.19 20.77
CA HIS A 22 -2.65 -4.29 20.21
C HIS A 22 -3.57 -3.81 19.07
N SER A 23 -4.36 -2.75 19.33
CA SER A 23 -5.26 -2.17 18.33
C SER A 23 -4.50 -1.55 17.15
N PHE A 24 -3.32 -1.00 17.42
CA PHE A 24 -2.43 -0.46 16.41
C PHE A 24 -1.87 -1.54 15.47
N THR A 25 -1.39 -2.65 16.03
CA THR A 25 -0.79 -3.75 15.26
C THR A 25 -1.84 -4.41 14.35
N VAL A 26 -3.07 -4.55 14.83
CA VAL A 26 -4.18 -5.08 14.05
C VAL A 26 -4.60 -4.13 12.92
N GLY A 27 -4.63 -2.82 13.18
CA GLY A 27 -4.87 -1.82 12.14
C GLY A 27 -3.79 -1.81 11.06
N PHE A 28 -2.52 -1.96 11.46
CA PHE A 28 -1.38 -2.07 10.56
C PHE A 28 -1.43 -3.33 9.69
N SER A 29 -1.63 -4.50 10.30
CA SER A 29 -1.67 -5.77 9.57
C SER A 29 -2.83 -5.80 8.57
N LEU A 30 -4.01 -5.31 8.97
CA LEU A 30 -5.15 -5.22 8.08
C LEU A 30 -4.88 -4.27 6.91
N ALA A 31 -4.24 -3.12 7.16
CA ALA A 31 -3.85 -2.19 6.10
C ALA A 31 -2.86 -2.80 5.12
N ILE A 32 -1.86 -3.57 5.59
CA ILE A 32 -0.91 -4.28 4.72
C ILE A 32 -1.64 -5.28 3.82
N VAL A 33 -2.52 -6.11 4.39
CA VAL A 33 -3.22 -7.13 3.62
C VAL A 33 -4.16 -6.50 2.59
N ALA A 34 -4.96 -5.50 3.00
CA ALA A 34 -5.89 -4.81 2.12
C ALA A 34 -5.18 -4.08 0.97
N VAL A 35 -4.12 -3.33 1.26
CA VAL A 35 -3.35 -2.61 0.24
C VAL A 35 -2.54 -3.59 -0.62
N GLY A 36 -1.93 -4.61 -0.02
CA GLY A 36 -1.13 -5.60 -0.75
C GLY A 36 -1.95 -6.34 -1.81
N ILE A 37 -3.11 -6.88 -1.43
CA ILE A 37 -3.98 -7.61 -2.35
C ILE A 37 -4.56 -6.69 -3.43
N SER A 38 -5.08 -5.52 -3.04
CA SER A 38 -5.61 -4.56 -4.03
C SER A 38 -4.53 -4.07 -5.01
N TYR A 39 -3.30 -3.86 -4.53
CA TYR A 39 -2.18 -3.45 -5.37
C TYR A 39 -1.68 -4.55 -6.31
N PHE A 40 -1.80 -5.80 -5.89
CA PHE A 40 -1.54 -6.98 -6.73
C PHE A 40 -2.57 -7.09 -7.84
N ILE A 41 -3.86 -6.93 -7.55
CA ILE A 41 -4.92 -6.92 -8.57
C ILE A 41 -4.72 -5.75 -9.54
N ALA A 42 -4.45 -4.56 -9.03
CA ALA A 42 -4.15 -3.39 -9.85
C ALA A 42 -2.86 -3.54 -10.68
N TYR A 43 -1.94 -4.44 -10.29
CA TYR A 43 -0.77 -4.76 -11.10
C TYR A 43 -1.15 -5.48 -12.38
N GLN A 44 -2.11 -6.40 -12.29
CA GLN A 44 -2.52 -7.23 -13.42
C GLN A 44 -3.07 -6.39 -14.57
N ALA A 45 -3.61 -5.20 -14.26
CA ALA A 45 -4.02 -4.18 -15.23
C ALA A 45 -2.90 -3.76 -16.20
N ILE A 46 -1.63 -3.81 -15.78
CA ILE A 46 -0.48 -3.44 -16.64
C ILE A 46 -0.22 -4.52 -17.69
N ARG A 47 -0.46 -5.80 -17.36
CA ARG A 47 -0.26 -6.92 -18.30
C ARG A 47 -1.37 -7.02 -19.33
N GLN A 48 -2.58 -6.58 -18.98
CA GLN A 48 -3.77 -6.66 -19.85
C GLN A 48 -4.42 -5.27 -19.96
N PRO A 49 -3.86 -4.38 -20.78
CA PRO A 49 -4.29 -2.98 -20.87
C PRO A 49 -5.76 -2.82 -21.29
N GLN A 50 -6.29 -3.81 -22.02
CA GLN A 50 -7.69 -3.87 -22.47
C GLN A 50 -8.70 -3.93 -21.30
N TYR A 51 -8.28 -4.48 -20.16
CA TYR A 51 -9.13 -4.71 -18.98
C TYR A 51 -8.75 -3.81 -17.79
N VAL A 52 -8.06 -2.69 -18.03
CA VAL A 52 -7.57 -1.81 -16.95
C VAL A 52 -8.69 -1.37 -16.02
N MET A 53 -9.82 -0.94 -16.58
CA MET A 53 -10.95 -0.46 -15.78
C MET A 53 -11.53 -1.57 -14.88
N SER A 54 -11.67 -2.80 -15.39
CA SER A 54 -12.21 -3.89 -14.58
C SER A 54 -11.26 -4.30 -13.47
N TYR A 55 -9.94 -4.36 -13.73
CA TYR A 55 -8.95 -4.64 -12.68
C TYR A 55 -8.88 -3.55 -11.61
N LEU A 56 -9.01 -2.27 -12.00
CA LEU A 56 -9.04 -1.17 -11.04
C LEU A 56 -10.30 -1.20 -10.17
N VAL A 57 -11.47 -1.43 -10.77
CA VAL A 57 -12.73 -1.58 -10.04
C VAL A 57 -12.65 -2.79 -9.09
N LEU A 58 -12.14 -3.92 -9.57
CA LEU A 58 -11.94 -5.11 -8.74
C LEU A 58 -11.00 -4.84 -7.57
N ALA A 59 -9.88 -4.15 -7.80
CA ALA A 59 -8.94 -3.78 -6.74
C ALA A 59 -9.60 -2.92 -5.65
N VAL A 60 -10.45 -1.96 -6.04
CA VAL A 60 -11.19 -1.11 -5.10
C VAL A 60 -12.22 -1.93 -4.31
N ILE A 61 -13.00 -2.77 -4.99
CA ILE A 61 -14.00 -3.64 -4.37
C ILE A 61 -13.33 -4.60 -3.38
N THR A 62 -12.22 -5.24 -3.76
CA THR A 62 -11.47 -6.13 -2.89
C THR A 62 -10.91 -5.40 -1.68
N LYS A 63 -10.37 -4.18 -1.85
CA LYS A 63 -9.91 -3.35 -0.72
C LYS A 63 -11.05 -3.07 0.25
N LEU A 64 -12.22 -2.71 -0.27
CA LEU A 64 -13.43 -2.46 0.53
C LEU A 64 -13.88 -3.72 1.27
N ALA A 65 -13.98 -4.85 0.57
CA ALA A 65 -14.41 -6.12 1.15
C ALA A 65 -13.50 -6.57 2.31
N ILE A 66 -12.17 -6.51 2.13
CA ILE A 66 -11.19 -6.83 3.19
C ILE A 66 -11.30 -5.86 4.36
N THR A 67 -11.54 -4.58 4.08
CA THR A 67 -11.67 -3.57 5.14
C THR A 67 -12.94 -3.82 5.96
N ILE A 68 -14.07 -4.06 5.31
CA ILE A 68 -15.35 -4.33 5.98
C ILE A 68 -15.26 -5.62 6.80
N SER A 69 -14.79 -6.72 6.21
CA SER A 69 -14.68 -8.01 6.91
C SER A 69 -13.66 -7.93 8.06
N GLY A 70 -12.54 -7.24 7.84
CA GLY A 70 -11.53 -7.01 8.87
C GLY A 70 -12.07 -6.19 10.04
N VAL A 71 -12.78 -5.09 9.77
CA VAL A 71 -13.43 -4.27 10.81
C VAL A 71 -14.42 -5.13 11.61
N ILE A 72 -15.33 -5.83 10.94
CA ILE A 72 -16.33 -6.68 11.61
C ILE A 72 -15.65 -7.74 12.49
N TRP A 73 -14.64 -8.42 11.96
CA TRP A 73 -13.93 -9.47 12.69
C TRP A 73 -13.23 -8.94 13.94
N VAL A 74 -12.54 -7.79 13.82
CA VAL A 74 -11.77 -7.23 14.93
C VAL A 74 -12.69 -6.67 16.02
N PHE A 75 -13.83 -6.08 15.65
CA PHE A 75 -14.84 -5.65 16.62
C PHE A 75 -15.52 -6.85 17.30
N SER A 76 -15.84 -7.92 16.56
CA SER A 76 -16.47 -9.12 17.12
C SER A 76 -15.59 -9.85 18.15
N ASN A 77 -14.28 -9.75 18.03
CA ASN A 77 -13.35 -10.45 18.93
C ASN A 77 -12.99 -9.65 20.21
N ASN A 78 -13.58 -8.48 20.46
CA ASN A 78 -13.21 -7.58 21.58
C ASN A 78 -11.70 -7.28 21.67
N VAL A 79 -10.97 -7.45 20.55
CA VAL A 79 -9.51 -7.29 20.42
C VAL A 79 -9.12 -5.80 20.48
N ILE A 80 -10.06 -4.90 20.23
CA ILE A 80 -9.87 -3.44 20.29
C ILE A 80 -10.51 -2.87 21.57
N HIS A 81 -9.69 -2.24 22.42
CA HIS A 81 -10.17 -1.39 23.51
C HIS A 81 -10.54 0.03 23.06
N SER A 82 -9.99 0.50 21.92
CA SER A 82 -10.26 1.84 21.38
C SER A 82 -10.47 1.85 19.85
N PRO A 83 -11.73 1.87 19.36
CA PRO A 83 -12.08 1.88 17.94
C PRO A 83 -11.41 2.99 17.11
N ILE A 84 -11.23 4.16 17.73
CA ILE A 84 -10.69 5.34 17.06
C ILE A 84 -9.20 5.14 16.73
N THR A 85 -8.43 4.57 17.67
CA THR A 85 -7.00 4.31 17.44
C THR A 85 -6.78 3.33 16.29
N PHE A 86 -7.63 2.31 16.18
CA PHE A 86 -7.61 1.37 15.06
C PHE A 86 -7.90 2.07 13.72
N LEU A 87 -8.93 2.91 13.65
CA LEU A 87 -9.32 3.61 12.41
C LEU A 87 -8.20 4.56 11.94
N VAL A 88 -7.61 5.31 12.88
CA VAL A 88 -6.48 6.20 12.61
C VAL A 88 -5.28 5.41 12.12
N ALA A 89 -4.89 4.34 12.83
CA ALA A 89 -3.79 3.47 12.41
C ALA A 89 -4.03 2.90 11.01
N TYR A 90 -5.20 2.28 10.77
CA TYR A 90 -5.56 1.72 9.46
C TYR A 90 -5.47 2.77 8.35
N THR A 91 -6.02 3.96 8.55
CA THR A 91 -6.05 5.01 7.52
C THR A 91 -4.64 5.50 7.19
N VAL A 92 -3.83 5.78 8.22
CA VAL A 92 -2.45 6.25 8.02
C VAL A 92 -1.61 5.18 7.34
N PHE A 93 -1.68 3.93 7.80
CA PHE A 93 -0.92 2.84 7.20
C PHE A 93 -1.38 2.51 5.79
N SER A 94 -2.68 2.56 5.51
CA SER A 94 -3.23 2.36 4.17
C SER A 94 -2.65 3.38 3.19
N ALA A 95 -2.57 4.66 3.59
CA ALA A 95 -1.94 5.70 2.78
C ALA A 95 -0.41 5.50 2.65
N LEU A 96 0.27 5.19 3.74
CA LEU A 96 1.73 5.04 3.78
C LEU A 96 2.20 3.85 2.93
N ILE A 97 1.52 2.70 3.04
CA ILE A 97 1.83 1.49 2.26
C ILE A 97 1.52 1.70 0.79
N THR A 98 0.41 2.39 0.47
CA THR A 98 0.10 2.75 -0.93
C THR A 98 1.18 3.63 -1.53
N TYR A 99 1.64 4.63 -0.77
CA TYR A 99 2.74 5.50 -1.19
C TYR A 99 4.04 4.72 -1.39
N LEU A 100 4.40 3.86 -0.43
CA LEU A 100 5.61 3.04 -0.50
C LEU A 100 5.57 2.10 -1.71
N ALA A 101 4.44 1.42 -1.94
CA ALA A 101 4.24 0.52 -3.06
C ALA A 101 4.39 1.27 -4.40
N SER A 102 3.76 2.44 -4.53
CA SER A 102 3.89 3.30 -5.72
C SER A 102 5.33 3.76 -5.94
N ARG A 103 6.02 4.23 -4.90
CA ARG A 103 7.41 4.68 -4.98
C ARG A 103 8.37 3.54 -5.33
N TYR A 104 8.16 2.36 -4.75
CA TYR A 104 8.92 1.16 -5.04
C TYR A 104 8.80 0.77 -6.52
N ARG A 105 7.60 0.86 -7.10
CA ARG A 105 7.41 0.62 -8.53
C ARG A 105 8.05 1.69 -9.41
N ALA A 106 7.95 2.97 -9.06
CA ALA A 106 8.61 4.03 -9.80
C ALA A 106 10.13 3.78 -9.87
N TYR A 107 10.73 3.46 -8.73
CA TYR A 107 12.15 3.11 -8.66
C TYR A 107 12.52 1.88 -9.50
N ARG A 108 11.70 0.82 -9.50
CA ARG A 108 11.92 -0.36 -10.36
C ARG A 108 11.85 -0.02 -11.85
N ARG A 109 10.93 0.87 -12.27
CA ARG A 109 10.81 1.31 -13.67
C ARG A 109 12.02 2.14 -14.10
N ASP A 110 12.41 3.13 -13.30
CA ASP A 110 13.57 3.98 -13.58
C ASP A 110 14.85 3.15 -13.79
N ARG A 111 15.03 2.08 -13.00
CA ARG A 111 16.16 1.15 -13.16
C ARG A 111 16.11 0.39 -14.48
N SER A 112 14.94 -0.11 -14.87
CA SER A 112 14.75 -0.82 -16.15
C SER A 112 15.02 0.10 -17.34
N ASP A 113 14.52 1.34 -17.29
CA ASP A 113 14.71 2.32 -18.36
C ASP A 113 16.19 2.73 -18.49
N ASN A 114 16.89 2.88 -17.36
CA ASN A 114 18.33 3.16 -17.36
C ASN A 114 19.14 2.01 -17.94
N GLN A 115 18.79 0.75 -17.64
CA GLN A 115 19.45 -0.41 -18.26
C GLN A 115 19.21 -0.46 -19.78
N GLN A 116 17.99 -0.15 -20.24
CA GLN A 116 17.69 -0.08 -21.67
C GLN A 116 18.50 1.03 -22.36
N LYS A 117 18.63 2.20 -21.74
CA LYS A 117 19.45 3.30 -22.25
C LYS A 117 20.92 2.92 -22.33
N GLU A 118 21.48 2.26 -21.31
CA GLU A 118 22.85 1.77 -21.35
C GLU A 118 23.07 0.78 -22.50
N ILE A 119 22.16 -0.18 -22.73
CA ILE A 119 22.23 -1.12 -23.85
C ILE A 119 22.17 -0.40 -25.21
N LEU A 120 21.33 0.62 -25.33
CA LEU A 120 21.23 1.44 -26.55
C LEU A 120 22.52 2.25 -26.79
N HIS A 121 23.13 2.79 -25.73
CA HIS A 121 24.36 3.57 -25.81
C HIS A 121 25.61 2.72 -26.07
N THR A 122 25.62 1.45 -25.67
CA THR A 122 26.74 0.52 -25.95
C THR A 122 26.69 -0.10 -27.34
N GLY A 123 25.67 0.20 -28.16
CA GLY A 123 25.58 -0.24 -29.55
C GLY A 123 25.36 -1.75 -29.71
N LEU A 124 24.96 -2.44 -28.64
CA LEU A 124 24.76 -3.89 -28.62
C LEU A 124 23.38 -4.26 -29.20
N TYR A 125 23.12 -3.83 -30.43
CA TYR A 125 22.15 -4.49 -31.30
C TYR A 125 22.92 -5.55 -32.06
N GLU A 126 23.12 -6.72 -31.44
CA GLU A 126 23.34 -7.90 -32.28
C GLU A 126 22.05 -8.09 -33.09
N GLU A 127 22.22 -7.95 -34.40
CA GLU A 127 21.22 -8.26 -35.42
C GLU A 127 20.59 -9.64 -35.11
N ILE A 128 19.29 -9.64 -34.82
CA ILE A 128 18.43 -10.83 -34.95
C ILE A 128 17.48 -10.55 -36.11
#